data_AF-A0A140K6P4-F1
#
_entry.id   AF-A0A140K6P4-F1
#
_cell.length_a   1.000
_cell.length_b   1.000
_cell.length_c   1.000
_cell.angle_alpha   90.00
_cell.angle_beta   90.00
_cell.angle_gamma   90.00
#
_symmetry.space_group_name_H-M   'P 1'
#
loop_
_entity.id
_entity.type
_entity.pdbx_description
1 polymer ?
#
loop_
_entity_poly.entity_id
_entity_poly.type
_entity_poly.pdbx_seq_one_letter_code
_entity_poly.pdbx_strand_id
1 'polypeptide(L)' 'MKTNATTVGFKLARIQEEIIDLEHKYAVITEEDRQKLQKLRQIELSLCQNYDINSEDY' A
#
# COMPACT_ATOMS: atom_id res chain seq x y z
N MET A 1 14.10 -21.35 -1.51
CA MET A 1 13.22 -20.57 -2.42
C MET A 1 13.56 -19.09 -2.22
N LYS A 2 14.15 -18.42 -3.22
CA LYS A 2 14.54 -16.99 -3.20
C LYS A 2 13.57 -16.11 -4.01
N THR A 3 12.36 -16.60 -4.21
CA THR A 3 11.23 -15.84 -4.75
C THR A 3 10.47 -15.38 -3.53
N ASN A 4 10.36 -14.07 -3.30
CA ASN A 4 9.15 -13.41 -2.76
C ASN A 4 9.45 -11.98 -2.25
N ALA A 5 10.62 -11.71 -1.66
CA ALA A 5 10.90 -10.39 -1.08
C ALA A 5 10.90 -9.24 -2.11
N THR A 6 11.59 -9.42 -3.25
CA THR A 6 11.62 -8.40 -4.32
C THR A 6 10.24 -8.16 -4.93
N THR A 7 9.48 -9.22 -5.18
CA THR A 7 8.11 -9.14 -5.72
C THR A 7 7.15 -8.46 -4.75
N VAL A 8 7.31 -8.71 -3.44
CA VAL A 8 6.50 -8.07 -2.40
C VAL A 8 6.86 -6.60 -2.27
N GLY A 9 8.16 -6.25 -2.29
CA GLY A 9 8.61 -4.86 -2.29
C GLY A 9 8.05 -4.05 -3.46
N PHE A 10 8.05 -4.60 -4.69
CA PHE A 10 7.42 -3.96 -5.85
C PHE A 10 5.90 -3.78 -5.69
N LYS A 11 5.21 -4.76 -5.11
CA LYS A 11 3.77 -4.65 -4.83
C LYS A 11 3.49 -3.58 -3.78
N LEU A 12 4.33 -3.51 -2.75
CA LEU A 12 4.20 -2.53 -1.67
C LEU A 12 4.40 -1.10 -2.20
N ALA A 13 5.46 -0.88 -2.99
CA ALA A 13 5.74 0.41 -3.62
C ALA A 13 4.58 0.88 -4.52
N ARG A 14 3.98 -0.02 -5.31
CA ARG A 14 2.80 0.30 -6.12
C ARG A 14 1.57 0.68 -5.29
N ILE A 15 1.34 0.00 -4.17
CA ILE A 15 0.23 0.31 -3.26
C ILE A 15 0.44 1.68 -2.63
N GLN A 16 1.68 1.99 -2.20
CA GLN A 16 2.04 3.28 -1.63
C GLN A 16 1.87 4.42 -2.64
N GLU A 17 2.29 4.22 -3.88
CA GLU A 17 2.08 5.19 -4.97
C GLU A 17 0.58 5.45 -5.20
N GLU A 18 -0.26 4.41 -5.26
CA GLU A 18 -1.72 4.58 -5.39
C GLU A 18 -2.36 5.29 -4.19
N ILE A 19 -1.87 5.05 -2.96
CA ILE A 19 -2.32 5.76 -1.75
C ILE A 19 -1.99 7.24 -1.87
N ILE A 20 -0.74 7.58 -2.21
CA ILE A 20 -0.27 8.97 -2.36
C ILE A 20 -1.05 9.70 -3.47
N ASP A 21 -1.35 9.04 -4.58
CA ASP A 21 -2.14 9.60 -5.67
C ASP A 21 -3.60 9.87 -5.27
N LEU A 22 -4.21 8.95 -4.52
CA LEU A 22 -5.57 9.11 -4.01
C LEU A 22 -5.65 10.18 -2.93
N GLU A 23 -4.62 10.29 -2.09
CA GLU A 23 -4.49 11.35 -1.10
C GLU A 23 -4.29 12.70 -1.79
N HIS A 24 -3.34 12.87 -2.71
CA HIS A 24 -3.14 14.15 -3.40
C HIS A 24 -4.37 14.66 -4.17
N LYS A 25 -5.31 13.78 -4.54
CA LYS A 25 -6.62 14.15 -5.11
C LYS A 25 -7.61 14.71 -4.08
N TYR A 26 -7.16 15.12 -2.88
CA TYR A 26 -7.95 15.67 -1.74
C TYR A 26 -9.10 16.62 -2.08
N ALA A 27 -9.06 17.31 -3.22
CA ALA A 27 -10.14 18.20 -3.67
C ALA A 27 -11.39 17.48 -4.25
N VAL A 28 -11.28 16.22 -4.72
CA VAL A 28 -12.35 15.50 -5.44
C VAL A 28 -12.40 14.02 -5.04
N ILE A 29 -12.12 13.69 -3.78
CA ILE A 29 -12.18 12.29 -3.34
C ILE A 29 -13.65 11.87 -3.23
N THR A 30 -14.08 10.92 -4.04
CA THR A 30 -15.41 10.31 -3.95
C THR A 30 -15.46 9.28 -2.81
N GLU A 31 -16.66 8.86 -2.41
CA GLU A 31 -16.80 7.78 -1.42
C GLU A 31 -16.19 6.45 -1.94
N GLU A 32 -16.22 6.22 -3.25
CA GLU A 32 -15.57 5.07 -3.89
C GLU A 32 -14.04 5.12 -3.73
N ASP A 33 -13.44 6.30 -3.91
CA ASP A 33 -12.00 6.51 -3.70
C ASP A 33 -11.60 6.28 -2.23
N ARG A 34 -12.46 6.67 -1.27
CA ARG A 34 -12.23 6.40 0.16
C ARG A 34 -12.25 4.91 0.47
N GLN A 35 -13.23 4.17 -0.08
CA GLN A 35 -13.28 2.72 0.07
C GLN A 35 -12.07 2.04 -0.57
N LYS A 36 -11.62 2.55 -1.73
CA LYS A 36 -10.41 2.06 -2.38
C LYS A 36 -9.16 2.32 -1.54
N LEU A 37 -9.02 3.52 -0.99
CA LEU A 37 -7.93 3.89 -0.08
C LEU A 37 -7.89 2.99 1.16
N GLN A 38 -9.04 2.72 1.77
CA GLN A 38 -9.15 1.83 2.92
C GLN A 38 -8.70 0.40 2.59
N LYS A 39 -9.11 -0.12 1.42
CA LYS A 39 -8.67 -1.44 0.95
C LYS A 39 -7.17 -1.49 0.69
N LEU A 40 -6.61 -0.45 0.05
CA LEU A 40 -5.17 -0.37 -0.24
C LEU A 40 -4.34 -0.39 1.06
N ARG A 41 -4.74 0.38 2.08
CA ARG A 41 -4.09 0.37 3.39
C ARG A 41 -4.20 -0.98 4.11
N GLN A 42 -5.33 -1.69 4.00
CA GLN A 42 -5.46 -3.04 4.55
C GLN A 42 -4.54 -4.05 3.86
N ILE A 43 -4.38 -3.93 2.53
CA ILE A 43 -3.47 -4.80 1.77
C ILE A 43 -2.02 -4.49 2.12
N GLU A 44 -1.64 -3.21 2.21
CA GLU A 44 -0.30 -2.79 2.66
C GLU A 44 0.02 -3.39 4.04
N LEU A 45 -0.87 -3.20 5.02
CA LEU A 45 -0.68 -3.72 6.38
C LEU A 45 -0.52 -5.26 6.38
N SER A 46 -1.36 -5.96 5.61
CA SER A 46 -1.28 -7.42 5.49
C SER A 46 0.02 -7.86 4.84
N LEU A 47 0.52 -7.15 3.82
CA LEU A 47 1.82 -7.44 3.21
C LEU A 47 2.97 -7.17 4.18
N CYS A 48 2.94 -6.06 4.94
CA CYS A 48 3.95 -5.78 5.94
C CYS A 48 4.00 -6.88 7.03
N GLN A 49 2.84 -7.28 7.55
CA GLN A 49 2.73 -8.32 8.58
C GLN A 49 3.14 -9.71 8.07
N ASN A 50 2.72 -10.10 6.86
CA ASN A 50 3.01 -11.43 6.33
C ASN A 50 4.47 -11.62 5.92
N TYR A 51 5.17 -10.54 5.59
CA TYR A 51 6.54 -10.60 5.09
C TYR A 51 7.57 -10.03 6.06
N ASP A 52 7.18 -9.75 7.31
CA ASP A 52 8.04 -9.14 8.35
C ASP A 52 8.78 -7.91 7.82
N ILE A 53 8.08 -7.14 6.97
CA ILE A 53 8.58 -5.87 6.45
C ILE A 53 8.27 -4.88 7.56
N ASN A 54 9.17 -4.79 8.53
CA ASN A 54 9.14 -3.72 9.51
C ASN A 54 9.23 -2.41 8.74
N SER A 55 8.17 -1.60 8.79
CA SER A 55 8.23 -0.19 8.37
C SER A 55 8.98 0.66 9.41
N GLU A 56 9.91 0.05 10.14
CA GLU A 56 10.70 0.64 11.21
C GLU A 56 12.12 0.90 10.68
N ASP A 57 12.20 1.75 9.66
CA ASP A 57 13.42 2.41 9.22
C ASP A 57 13.00 3.70 8.50
N TYR A 58 12.57 4.68 9.30
CA TYR A 58 12.45 6.09 8.92
C TYR A 58 13.13 6.95 9.99
#